data_AF-A0A2I1D1F7-F1
#
_entry.id   AF-A0A2I1D1F7-F1
#
_cell.length_a   1.000
_cell.length_b   1.000
_cell.length_c   1.000
_cell.angle_alpha   90.00
_cell.angle_beta   90.00
_cell.angle_gamma   90.00
#
_symmetry.space_group_name_H-M   'P 1'
#
loop_
_entity.id
_entity.type
_entity.pdbx_description
1 polymer ?
#
loop_
_entity_poly.entity_id
_entity_poly.type
_entity_poly.pdbx_seq_one_letter_code
_entity_poly.pdbx_strand_id
1 'polypeptide(L)'
;MAAYLSLPAFQELIEFVGSDSAYENSVKALASSMLSYYFPIANGWIIAPKQNRNNHLADFIVLRVQRSFPGSRNVIDHTVAEAKKEVDDIDGAMKQLEDALEHTNTEFGRCWGILFHGLDVLFFE
;
A
#
# COMPACT_ATOMS: atom_id res chain seq x y z
N MET A 1 21.41 1.88 -6.30
CA MET A 1 20.25 2.46 -7.01
C MET A 1 19.13 1.44 -6.97
N ALA A 2 17.89 1.85 -6.70
CA ALA A 2 16.80 0.90 -6.55
C ALA A 2 16.49 0.23 -7.90
N ALA A 3 16.39 -1.11 -7.93
CA ALA A 3 16.27 -1.86 -9.18
C ALA A 3 14.94 -1.64 -9.92
N TYR A 4 13.90 -1.12 -9.25
CA TYR A 4 12.67 -0.73 -9.94
C TYR A 4 12.87 0.49 -10.85
N LEU A 5 13.85 1.36 -10.58
CA LEU A 5 14.13 2.54 -11.42
C LEU A 5 14.67 2.17 -12.80
N SER A 6 15.18 0.95 -12.98
CA SER A 6 15.59 0.46 -14.30
C SER A 6 14.43 -0.14 -15.10
N LEU A 7 13.23 -0.21 -14.54
CA LEU A 7 12.04 -0.69 -15.24
C LEU A 7 11.32 0.50 -15.91
N PRO A 8 11.17 0.52 -17.25
CA PRO A 8 10.56 1.64 -17.95
C PRO A 8 9.17 2.00 -17.42
N ALA A 9 8.37 1.01 -17.03
CA ALA A 9 7.03 1.25 -16.49
C ALA A 9 7.03 2.08 -15.19
N PHE A 10 8.03 1.89 -14.31
CA PHE A 10 8.15 2.69 -13.10
C PHE A 10 8.62 4.11 -13.40
N GLN A 11 9.54 4.26 -14.34
CA GLN A 11 9.99 5.58 -14.77
C GLN A 11 8.83 6.41 -15.32
N GLU A 12 8.04 5.84 -16.23
CA GLU A 12 6.86 6.51 -16.81
C GLU A 12 5.83 6.86 -15.71
N LEU A 13 5.58 5.98 -14.74
CA LEU A 13 4.66 6.27 -13.63
C LEU A 13 5.17 7.39 -12.72
N ILE A 14 6.46 7.43 -12.43
CA ILE A 14 7.08 8.49 -11.62
C ILE A 14 7.04 9.82 -12.36
N GLU A 15 7.41 9.83 -13.65
CA GLU A 15 7.33 11.03 -14.48
C GLU A 15 5.89 11.52 -14.62
N PHE A 16 4.92 10.62 -14.76
CA PHE A 16 3.50 10.96 -14.82
C PHE A 16 3.00 11.59 -13.52
N VAL A 17 3.30 11.00 -12.36
CA VAL A 17 2.91 11.57 -11.05
C VAL A 17 3.62 12.90 -10.79
N GLY A 18 4.89 13.03 -11.18
CA GLY A 18 5.66 14.27 -11.01
C GLY A 18 5.26 15.40 -11.95
N SER A 19 4.70 15.09 -13.12
CA SER A 19 4.24 16.08 -14.12
C SER A 19 2.77 16.46 -13.96
N ASP A 20 1.94 15.55 -13.45
CA ASP A 20 0.50 15.75 -13.26
C ASP A 20 0.05 15.32 -11.86
N SER A 21 0.18 16.24 -10.90
CA SER A 21 -0.27 16.05 -9.51
C SER A 21 -1.80 16.14 -9.34
N ALA A 22 -2.56 16.33 -10.42
CA ALA A 22 -4.00 16.58 -10.34
C ALA A 22 -4.82 15.31 -10.05
N TYR A 23 -4.28 14.11 -10.30
CA TYR A 23 -5.04 12.86 -10.27
C TYR A 23 -4.54 11.88 -9.19
N GLU A 24 -5.39 11.61 -8.20
CA GLU A 24 -5.11 10.68 -7.09
C GLU A 24 -4.93 9.25 -7.60
N ASN A 25 -5.66 8.89 -8.66
CA ASN A 25 -5.56 7.60 -9.32
C ASN A 25 -4.15 7.32 -9.86
N SER A 26 -3.40 8.35 -10.24
CA SER A 26 -2.02 8.22 -10.70
C SER A 26 -1.10 7.80 -9.55
N VAL A 27 -1.25 8.45 -8.39
CA VAL A 27 -0.52 8.07 -7.16
C VAL A 27 -0.91 6.65 -6.72
N LYS A 28 -2.20 6.31 -6.78
CA LYS A 28 -2.68 4.94 -6.49
C LYS A 28 -2.09 3.89 -7.43
N ALA A 29 -1.96 4.20 -8.71
CA ALA A 29 -1.35 3.30 -9.69
C ALA A 29 0.16 3.09 -9.40
N LEU A 30 0.88 4.17 -9.07
CA LEU A 30 2.28 4.09 -8.65
C LEU A 30 2.43 3.28 -7.36
N ALA A 31 1.62 3.60 -6.34
CA ALA A 31 1.59 2.88 -5.06
C ALA A 31 1.32 1.38 -5.25
N SER A 32 0.29 1.02 -6.02
CA SER A 32 -0.04 -0.38 -6.33
C SER A 32 1.11 -1.10 -7.03
N SER A 33 1.79 -0.41 -7.95
CA SER A 33 2.96 -0.95 -8.66
C SER A 33 4.14 -1.18 -7.72
N MET A 34 4.46 -0.20 -6.87
CA MET A 34 5.53 -0.31 -5.88
C MET A 34 5.25 -1.43 -4.87
N LEU A 35 4.02 -1.50 -4.33
CA LEU A 35 3.60 -2.57 -3.45
C LEU A 35 3.75 -3.93 -4.15
N SER A 36 3.33 -4.05 -5.42
CA SER A 36 3.42 -5.31 -6.19
C SER A 36 4.85 -5.75 -6.45
N TYR A 37 5.76 -4.79 -6.58
CA TYR A 37 7.18 -5.07 -6.74
C TYR A 37 7.83 -5.59 -5.45
N TYR A 38 7.52 -4.97 -4.30
CA TYR A 38 8.10 -5.34 -3.01
C TYR A 38 7.41 -6.53 -2.32
N PHE A 39 6.12 -6.74 -2.61
CA PHE A 39 5.30 -7.82 -2.06
C PHE A 39 4.78 -8.73 -3.19
N PRO A 40 5.66 -9.48 -3.86
CA PRO A 40 5.27 -10.29 -5.00
C PRO A 40 4.46 -11.52 -4.56
N ILE A 41 3.45 -11.87 -5.35
CA ILE A 41 2.61 -13.06 -5.12
C ILE A 41 3.40 -14.37 -5.11
N ALA A 42 4.51 -14.43 -5.86
CA ALA A 42 5.44 -15.55 -5.85
C ALA A 42 6.01 -15.84 -4.46
N ASN A 43 6.10 -14.83 -3.60
CA ASN A 43 6.57 -14.93 -2.21
C ASN A 43 5.44 -15.05 -1.19
N GLY A 44 4.20 -15.29 -1.65
CA GLY A 44 3.05 -15.49 -0.77
C GLY A 44 2.40 -14.21 -0.27
N TRP A 45 2.53 -13.10 -1.00
CA TRP A 45 1.88 -11.84 -0.68
C TRP A 45 0.66 -11.59 -1.58
N ILE A 46 -0.35 -10.92 -1.04
CA ILE A 46 -1.52 -10.46 -1.80
C ILE A 46 -1.67 -8.97 -1.54
N ILE A 47 -1.86 -8.20 -2.60
CA ILE A 47 -2.24 -6.79 -2.52
C ILE A 47 -3.70 -6.72 -2.93
N ALA A 48 -4.56 -6.32 -2.00
CA ALA A 48 -5.96 -6.11 -2.28
C ALA A 48 -6.26 -4.61 -2.22
N PRO A 49 -6.92 -4.04 -3.25
CA PRO A 49 -7.57 -2.75 -3.07
C PRO A 49 -8.64 -2.95 -2.01
N LYS A 50 -8.61 -2.18 -0.92
CA LYS A 50 -9.56 -2.37 0.17
C LYS A 50 -10.88 -1.68 -0.19
N GLN A 51 -11.57 -2.24 -1.17
CA GLN A 51 -12.98 -1.91 -1.37
C GLN A 51 -13.79 -2.64 -0.30
N ASN A 52 -14.25 -1.88 0.69
CA ASN A 52 -15.45 -2.21 1.46
C ASN A 52 -15.34 -3.42 2.42
N ARG A 53 -14.42 -3.34 3.39
CA ARG A 53 -14.60 -4.03 4.68
C ARG A 53 -14.80 -2.98 5.77
N ASN A 54 -16.06 -2.73 6.10
CA ASN A 54 -16.50 -1.94 7.26
C ASN A 54 -16.09 -0.46 7.32
N ASN A 55 -16.02 0.26 6.19
CA ASN A 55 -15.87 1.73 6.19
C ASN A 55 -14.53 2.29 6.74
N HIS A 56 -13.49 1.47 6.91
CA HIS A 56 -12.16 1.92 7.38
C HIS A 56 -11.15 1.97 6.23
N LEU A 57 -10.63 3.17 5.96
CA LEU A 57 -10.52 3.82 4.65
C LEU A 57 -9.24 3.61 3.83
N ALA A 58 -8.30 2.76 4.27
CA ALA A 58 -7.06 2.52 3.52
C ALA A 58 -7.30 2.13 2.06
N ASP A 59 -6.53 2.68 1.12
CA ASP A 59 -6.65 2.33 -0.30
C ASP A 59 -6.22 0.90 -0.59
N PHE A 60 -5.18 0.42 0.10
CA PHE A 60 -4.60 -0.89 -0.10
C PHE A 60 -4.36 -1.63 1.21
N ILE A 61 -4.45 -2.95 1.15
CA ILE A 61 -3.97 -3.85 2.19
C ILE A 61 -3.05 -4.90 1.59
N VAL A 62 -1.88 -5.06 2.19
CA VAL A 62 -0.93 -6.12 1.91
C VAL A 62 -1.15 -7.24 2.92
N LEU A 63 -1.41 -8.41 2.38
CA LEU A 63 -1.74 -9.61 3.14
C LEU A 63 -0.65 -10.65 2.96
N ARG A 64 -0.30 -11.36 4.04
CA ARG A 64 0.61 -12.50 4.00
C ARG A 64 -0.19 -13.80 3.98
N VAL A 65 0.05 -14.62 2.95
CA VAL A 65 -0.49 -15.98 2.88
C VAL A 65 0.41 -16.90 3.69
N GLN A 66 -0.11 -17.37 4.81
CA GLN A 66 0.54 -18.39 5.63
C GLN A 66 0.06 -19.77 5.18
N ARG A 67 1.02 -20.64 4.85
CA ARG A 67 0.74 -22.06 4.62
C ARG A 67 0.91 -22.79 5.93
N SER A 68 -0.20 -23.11 6.57
CA SER A 68 -0.22 -23.89 7.81
C SER A 68 -0.69 -25.30 7.45
N PHE A 69 0.22 -26.27 7.38
CA PHE A 69 -0.09 -27.68 7.08
C PHE A 69 -0.85 -27.94 5.75
N PRO A 70 -0.98 -29.19 5.28
CA PRO A 70 -1.83 -29.50 4.14
C PRO A 70 -3.29 -29.28 4.51
N GLY A 71 -3.88 -28.15 4.11
CA GLY A 71 -5.33 -27.92 4.17
C GLY A 71 -5.81 -26.60 4.77
N SER A 72 -4.98 -25.84 5.51
CA SER A 72 -5.36 -24.49 5.96
C SER A 72 -4.48 -23.40 5.34
N ARG A 73 -5.16 -22.38 4.81
CA ARG A 73 -4.55 -21.13 4.35
C ARG A 73 -5.04 -20.04 5.26
N ASN A 74 -4.15 -19.50 6.07
CA ASN A 74 -4.44 -18.29 6.83
C ASN A 74 -3.93 -17.08 6.04
N VAL A 75 -4.68 -15.99 6.10
CA VAL A 75 -4.33 -14.72 5.48
C VAL A 75 -4.34 -13.69 6.59
N ILE A 76 -3.19 -13.08 6.85
CA ILE A 76 -3.02 -12.08 7.90
C ILE A 76 -2.70 -10.73 7.30
N ASP A 77 -3.14 -9.66 7.97
CA ASP A 77 -2.84 -8.30 7.58
C ASP A 77 -1.39 -7.99 7.94
N HIS A 78 -0.63 -7.40 7.01
CA HIS A 78 0.78 -7.07 7.20
C HIS A 78 1.06 -5.57 7.05
N THR A 79 0.47 -4.94 6.05
CA THR A 79 0.65 -3.52 5.77
C THR A 79 -0.66 -2.92 5.28
N VAL A 80 -0.98 -1.73 5.74
CA VAL A 80 -2.03 -0.89 5.14
C VAL A 80 -1.36 0.28 4.44
N ALA A 81 -1.90 0.67 3.29
CA ALA A 81 -1.37 1.81 2.56
C ALA A 81 -2.46 2.75 2.08
N GLU A 82 -2.14 4.04 2.16
CA GLU A 82 -2.94 5.18 1.69
C GLU A 82 -2.18 5.89 0.57
N ALA A 83 -2.90 6.35 -0.44
CA ALA A 83 -2.31 7.07 -1.56
C ALA A 83 -3.07 8.37 -1.83
N LYS A 84 -2.40 9.49 -1.60
CA LYS A 84 -2.93 10.85 -1.72
C LYS A 84 -2.08 11.69 -2.65
N LYS A 85 -2.66 12.73 -3.23
CA LYS A 85 -1.92 13.71 -4.03
C LYS A 85 -1.01 14.53 -3.14
N GLU A 86 0.03 15.12 -3.71
CA GLU A 86 0.98 16.01 -3.02
C GLU A 86 0.30 17.23 -2.35
N VAL A 87 -0.83 17.69 -2.88
CA VAL A 87 -1.57 18.84 -2.33
C VAL A 87 -2.61 18.46 -1.28
N ASP A 88 -2.87 17.17 -1.10
CA ASP A 88 -3.87 16.69 -0.14
C ASP A 88 -3.35 16.82 1.29
N ASP A 89 -4.28 16.94 2.24
CA ASP A 89 -4.00 17.06 3.67
C ASP A 89 -3.34 15.78 4.22
N ILE A 90 -2.07 15.90 4.60
CA ILE A 90 -1.29 14.81 5.20
C ILE A 90 -1.90 14.39 6.55
N ASP A 91 -2.36 15.35 7.36
CA ASP A 91 -2.86 15.04 8.71
C ASP A 91 -4.14 14.19 8.62
N GLY A 92 -5.05 14.55 7.71
CA GLY A 92 -6.24 13.77 7.40
C GLY A 92 -5.91 12.36 6.87
N ALA A 93 -4.90 12.25 6.00
CA ALA A 93 -4.44 10.97 5.47
C ALA A 93 -3.80 10.08 6.54
N MET A 94 -3.01 10.66 7.44
CA MET A 94 -2.41 9.98 8.58
C MET A 94 -3.49 9.45 9.52
N LYS A 95 -4.50 10.26 9.85
CA LYS A 95 -5.62 9.81 10.68
C LYS A 95 -6.38 8.64 10.04
N GLN A 96 -6.60 8.67 8.72
CA GLN A 96 -7.20 7.54 8.00
C GLN A 96 -6.34 6.28 8.08
N LEU A 97 -5.03 6.42 7.99
CA LEU A 97 -4.07 5.32 8.11
C LEU A 97 -4.03 4.74 9.53
N GLU A 98 -4.04 5.60 10.56
CA GLU A 98 -4.13 5.21 11.98
C GLU A 98 -5.43 4.44 12.25
N ASP A 99 -6.58 4.99 11.86
CA ASP A 99 -7.87 4.31 11.96
C ASP A 99 -7.84 2.95 11.25
N ALA A 100 -7.19 2.86 10.08
CA ALA A 100 -7.07 1.60 9.37
C ALA A 100 -6.20 0.58 10.13
N LEU A 101 -5.09 1.01 10.73
CA LEU A 101 -4.16 0.18 11.51
C LEU A 101 -4.83 -0.41 12.75
N GLU A 102 -5.60 0.39 13.49
CA GLU A 102 -6.32 -0.06 14.70
C GLU A 102 -7.28 -1.23 14.44
N HIS A 103 -7.79 -1.33 13.20
CA HIS A 103 -8.77 -2.34 12.79
C HIS A 103 -8.13 -3.51 12.01
N THR A 104 -6.80 -3.62 11.99
CA THR A 104 -6.10 -4.73 11.32
C THR A 104 -6.06 -6.00 12.16
N ASN A 105 -6.20 -7.15 11.50
CA ASN A 105 -6.07 -8.44 12.14
C ASN A 105 -4.61 -8.93 12.03
N THR A 106 -3.75 -8.43 12.92
CA THR A 106 -2.32 -8.79 12.95
C THR A 106 -2.03 -9.88 13.96
N GLU A 107 -1.18 -10.85 13.60
CA GLU A 107 -0.80 -11.96 14.48
C GLU A 107 0.19 -11.55 15.57
N PHE A 108 0.98 -10.50 15.32
CA PHE A 108 2.10 -10.09 16.18
C PHE A 108 2.03 -8.63 16.66
N GLY A 109 0.88 -7.96 16.49
CA GLY A 109 0.69 -6.57 16.95
C GLY A 109 1.56 -5.54 16.22
N ARG A 110 2.10 -5.88 15.05
CA ARG A 110 2.90 -4.98 14.21
C ARG A 110 2.29 -4.97 12.80
N CYS A 111 1.58 -3.91 12.47
CA CYS A 111 1.16 -3.61 11.11
C CYS A 111 1.91 -2.38 10.65
N TRP A 112 2.44 -2.40 9.43
CA TRP A 112 3.09 -1.22 8.88
C TRP A 112 2.07 -0.33 8.18
N GLY A 113 2.09 0.96 8.48
CA GLY A 113 1.40 1.98 7.71
C GLY A 113 2.33 2.52 6.63
N ILE A 114 1.86 2.65 5.39
CA ILE A 114 2.57 3.34 4.31
C ILE A 114 1.69 4.43 3.74
N LEU A 115 2.18 5.67 3.72
CA LEU A 115 1.51 6.78 3.05
C LEU A 115 2.31 7.17 1.80
N PHE A 116 1.68 7.04 0.64
CA PHE A 116 2.14 7.63 -0.61
C PHE A 116 1.52 9.02 -0.74
N HIS A 117 2.32 10.07 -0.72
CA HIS A 117 1.89 11.46 -0.85
C HIS A 117 2.60 12.09 -2.04
N GLY A 118 1.93 12.09 -3.20
CA GLY A 118 2.59 12.38 -4.47
C GLY A 118 3.71 11.37 -4.75
N LEU A 119 4.96 11.84 -4.81
CA LEU A 119 6.16 11.01 -4.96
C LEU A 119 6.83 10.65 -3.62
N ASP A 120 6.40 11.27 -2.52
CA ASP A 120 6.93 10.97 -1.20
C ASP A 120 6.30 9.70 -0.64
N VAL A 121 7.13 8.90 0.04
CA VAL A 121 6.71 7.65 0.68
C VAL A 121 7.11 7.68 2.14
N LEU A 122 6.11 7.67 3.00
CA LEU A 122 6.25 7.72 4.46
C LEU A 122 5.91 6.34 5.05
N PHE A 123 6.67 5.92 6.06
CA PHE A 123 6.54 4.62 6.70
C PHE A 123 6.27 4.80 8.19
N PHE A 124 5.33 4.01 8.72
CA PHE A 124 4.86 4.03 10.11
C PHE A 124 4.77 2.59 10.64
N GLU A 125 5.00 2.39 11.94
CA GLU A 125 4.83 1.11 12.67
C GLU A 125 3.88 1.31 13.87
#